data_AF-A0A1I7XUN9-F1
#
_entry.id   AF-A0A1I7XUN9-F1
#
_cell.length_a   1.000
_cell.length_b   1.000
_cell.length_c   1.000
_cell.angle_alpha   90.00
_cell.angle_beta   90.00
_cell.angle_gamma   90.00
#
_symmetry.space_group_name_H-M   'P 1'
#
loop_
_entity.id
_entity.type
_entity.pdbx_description
1 polymer ?
#
loop_
_entity_poly.entity_id
_entity_poly.type
_entity_poly.pdbx_seq_one_letter_code
_entity_poly.pdbx_strand_id
1 'polypeptide(L)'
;MATHNWMPRNLSSSKVARALAGEELGDREVLPLDEGITAREEGRFVFECAWEVANKCMYGRWLIDGYPKVILFDLASGSNKMDEWKHELFERCRIGIPHEDIESNDAVILGFMVAIFLRHFRDAISGYQPLVAAHFHEWQAGLLLYYKYICTIFWFRYSSITYREGYIYIFLKYNNYYRRNFFQNLHSIAKEKIHNFIRGHFHGHLDFDLDKTVYFFTAGRFFFPIFMILQCSILQHLFPAPANSFNVESLKGQAVTKQLKEVVDRIKENVGQRIFDICLQGHLPEEEDLLSSAERIQSSFLLYRLLLVWITKTLFVVVILEYFLRTMNHGGKYTPAECTVMGIPSISTNLSGFGCFMQEHVEDPASYGIYVVDRRFKSAEDSILQLAQIMYDFCGMSRRQRIIQRNRTERLSELLDWNSLGVFYSDCRRQALEKLHPELNTIIRKNEGMVPSAATSRRPSVHSSDEEN
;
A
#
# COMPACT_ATOMS: atom_id res chain seq x y z
N MET A 1 22.37 -0.66 -2.42
CA MET A 1 21.49 0.36 -1.83
C MET A 1 22.01 1.71 -2.30
N ALA A 2 21.39 2.33 -3.30
CA ALA A 2 21.57 3.76 -3.52
C ALA A 2 20.53 4.45 -2.63
N THR A 3 20.91 4.81 -1.42
CA THR A 3 20.10 5.69 -0.60
C THR A 3 20.09 7.04 -1.30
N HIS A 4 18.97 7.43 -1.89
CA HIS A 4 18.80 8.80 -2.31
C HIS A 4 18.79 9.65 -1.03
N ASN A 5 19.88 10.37 -0.77
CA ASN A 5 20.02 11.26 0.39
C ASN A 5 19.29 12.61 0.17
N TRP A 6 18.27 12.61 -0.68
CA TRP A 6 17.57 13.80 -1.09
C TRP A 6 16.11 13.48 -1.45
N MET A 7 15.24 14.48 -1.27
CA MET A 7 13.80 14.42 -1.57
C MET A 7 13.40 15.63 -2.40
N PRO A 8 12.54 15.51 -3.44
CA PRO A 8 12.04 16.67 -4.17
C PRO A 8 11.29 17.65 -3.26
N ARG A 9 11.49 18.96 -3.48
CA ARG A 9 10.83 20.04 -2.73
C ARG A 9 9.32 20.15 -2.94
N ASN A 10 8.81 19.62 -4.06
CA ASN A 10 7.39 19.52 -4.38
C ASN A 10 7.20 18.57 -5.58
N LEU A 11 5.96 18.22 -5.89
CA LEU A 11 5.59 17.36 -7.02
C LEU A 11 4.93 18.17 -8.15
N SER A 12 5.62 19.19 -8.68
CA SER A 12 5.14 19.92 -9.87
C SER A 12 5.14 19.02 -11.11
N SER A 13 4.23 19.24 -12.06
CA SER A 13 4.10 18.42 -13.27
C SER A 13 5.43 18.29 -14.04
N SER A 14 6.23 19.36 -14.08
CA SER A 14 7.57 19.36 -14.69
C SER A 14 8.55 18.41 -14.00
N LYS A 15 8.58 18.39 -12.65
CA LYS A 15 9.46 17.51 -11.88
C LYS A 15 8.99 16.06 -11.95
N VAL A 16 7.68 15.84 -11.93
CA VAL A 16 7.09 14.51 -12.10
C VAL A 16 7.46 13.96 -13.48
N ALA A 17 7.28 14.73 -14.56
CA ALA A 17 7.64 14.30 -15.92
C ALA A 17 9.12 13.95 -16.05
N ARG A 18 10.02 14.77 -15.48
CA ARG A 18 11.47 14.54 -15.48
C ARG A 18 11.86 13.31 -14.67
N ALA A 19 11.28 13.13 -13.47
CA ALA A 19 11.49 11.93 -12.67
C ALA A 19 11.04 10.66 -13.41
N LEU A 20 9.86 10.68 -14.04
CA LEU A 20 9.35 9.56 -14.85
C LEU A 20 10.20 9.26 -16.10
N ALA A 21 10.92 10.26 -16.60
CA ALA A 21 11.90 10.10 -17.68
C ALA A 21 13.26 9.57 -17.18
N GLY A 22 13.47 9.47 -15.87
CA GLY A 22 14.73 9.06 -15.25
C GLY A 22 15.78 10.17 -15.22
N GLU A 23 15.39 11.44 -15.32
CA GLU A 23 16.30 12.58 -15.23
C GLU A 23 16.59 12.95 -13.77
N GLU A 24 17.85 13.27 -13.46
CA GLU A 24 18.23 13.76 -12.14
C GLU A 24 17.72 15.20 -11.90
N LEU A 25 17.22 15.44 -10.69
CA LEU A 25 16.81 16.77 -10.24
C LEU A 25 18.02 17.57 -9.75
N GLY A 26 18.03 18.88 -9.99
CA GLY A 26 19.15 19.74 -9.56
C GLY A 26 19.11 20.04 -8.05
N ASP A 27 20.23 20.48 -7.48
CA ASP A 27 20.39 20.74 -6.03
C ASP A 27 19.34 21.71 -5.44
N ARG A 28 18.91 22.71 -6.22
CA ARG A 28 17.88 23.67 -5.77
C ARG A 28 16.47 23.09 -5.75
N GLU A 29 16.25 21.97 -6.42
CA GLU A 29 14.96 21.31 -6.56
C GLU A 29 14.72 20.27 -5.47
N VAL A 30 15.76 19.92 -4.72
CA VAL A 30 15.77 18.86 -3.71
C VAL A 30 16.00 19.41 -2.29
N LEU A 31 15.63 18.59 -1.31
CA LEU A 31 15.84 18.76 0.12
C LEU A 31 16.87 17.72 0.58
N PRO A 32 17.95 18.12 1.26
CA PRO A 32 18.93 17.17 1.78
C PRO A 32 18.34 16.35 2.94
N LEU A 33 18.72 15.08 3.02
CA LEU A 33 18.36 14.16 4.11
C LEU A 33 19.63 13.82 4.89
N ASP A 34 19.74 14.34 6.11
CA ASP A 34 20.94 14.29 6.95
C ASP A 34 20.73 13.53 8.27
N GLU A 35 19.71 12.68 8.31
CA GLU A 35 19.34 11.87 9.48
C GLU A 35 19.08 12.70 10.76
N GLY A 36 18.75 13.99 10.61
CA GLY A 36 18.35 14.86 11.73
C GLY A 36 19.50 15.62 12.39
N ILE A 37 20.68 15.69 11.75
CA ILE A 37 21.81 16.51 12.22
C ILE A 37 21.37 17.99 12.31
N THR A 38 20.90 18.57 11.21
CA THR A 38 20.40 19.95 11.17
C THR A 38 19.20 20.11 12.11
N ALA A 39 18.29 19.14 12.15
CA ALA A 39 17.11 19.21 13.03
C ALA A 39 17.49 19.33 14.52
N ARG A 40 18.56 18.65 14.94
CA ARG A 40 19.07 18.73 16.30
C ARG A 40 19.64 20.11 16.62
N GLU A 41 20.48 20.65 15.74
CA GLU A 41 21.12 21.97 15.94
C GLU A 41 20.08 23.09 16.04
N GLU A 42 19.02 23.00 15.24
CA GLU A 42 17.91 23.95 15.25
C GLU A 42 16.91 23.73 16.41
N GLY A 43 17.09 22.65 17.21
CA GLY A 43 16.23 22.32 18.33
C GLY A 43 14.83 21.81 17.94
N ARG A 44 14.70 21.17 16.76
CA ARG A 44 13.44 20.64 16.22
C ARG A 44 13.19 19.19 16.64
N PHE A 45 11.97 18.92 17.11
CA PHE A 45 11.51 17.59 17.48
C PHE A 45 10.16 17.28 16.84
N VAL A 46 9.96 16.03 16.42
CA VAL A 46 8.68 15.56 15.87
C VAL A 46 8.25 14.32 16.65
N PHE A 47 7.01 14.32 17.12
CA PHE A 47 6.32 13.15 17.66
C PHE A 47 5.17 12.77 16.73
N GLU A 48 5.08 11.50 16.33
CA GLU A 48 3.98 10.97 15.53
C GLU A 48 3.22 9.96 16.40
N CYS A 49 1.93 10.20 16.62
CA CYS A 49 1.09 9.44 17.54
C CYS A 49 -0.03 8.72 16.79
N ALA A 50 -0.16 7.41 17.03
CA ALA A 50 -1.17 6.52 16.46
C ALA A 50 -1.57 5.43 17.47
N TRP A 51 -2.73 4.80 17.27
CA TRP A 51 -3.43 3.94 18.23
C TRP A 51 -2.83 2.53 18.47
N GLU A 52 -1.75 2.13 17.79
CA GLU A 52 -1.55 0.70 17.49
C GLU A 52 -0.98 -0.21 18.61
N VAL A 53 -0.54 0.27 19.78
CA VAL A 53 -0.08 -0.60 20.89
C VAL A 53 -0.14 0.08 22.27
N ALA A 54 -0.49 -0.65 23.36
CA ALA A 54 -0.47 -0.14 24.74
C ALA A 54 0.04 -1.15 25.80
N ASN A 55 0.85 -0.65 26.76
CA ASN A 55 1.13 -1.07 28.16
C ASN A 55 2.24 -0.11 28.73
N LYS A 56 2.46 -0.01 30.07
CA LYS A 56 3.36 0.93 30.85
C LYS A 56 4.36 1.75 30.06
N CYS A 57 4.58 3.05 30.38
CA CYS A 57 5.41 3.92 29.53
C CYS A 57 6.77 3.28 29.20
N MET A 58 6.90 2.78 27.99
CA MET A 58 8.00 1.94 27.57
C MET A 58 8.70 2.62 26.42
N TYR A 59 9.98 2.93 26.61
CA TYR A 59 10.85 3.38 25.54
C TYR A 59 11.44 2.18 24.81
N GLY A 60 11.42 2.22 23.49
CA GLY A 60 12.03 1.19 22.66
C GLY A 60 12.30 1.67 21.24
N ARG A 61 12.60 0.71 20.38
CA ARG A 61 12.72 0.92 18.93
C ARG A 61 11.85 -0.08 18.20
N TRP A 62 11.16 0.39 17.17
CA TRP A 62 10.32 -0.48 16.36
C TRP A 62 11.22 -1.32 15.44
N LEU A 63 11.06 -2.64 15.51
CA LEU A 63 11.79 -3.62 14.70
C LEU A 63 11.27 -3.66 13.24
N ILE A 64 11.34 -2.52 12.57
CA ILE A 64 11.00 -2.33 11.15
C ILE A 64 12.09 -1.51 10.45
N ASP A 65 12.07 -1.50 9.12
CA ASP A 65 12.98 -0.69 8.31
C ASP A 65 12.90 0.80 8.65
N GLY A 66 14.04 1.39 9.03
CA GLY A 66 14.15 2.77 9.53
C GLY A 66 14.34 2.85 11.05
N TYR A 67 14.09 1.76 11.78
CA TYR A 67 14.40 1.60 13.20
C TYR A 67 14.01 2.79 14.12
N PRO A 68 12.76 3.30 14.00
CA PRO A 68 12.34 4.51 14.68
C PRO A 68 12.26 4.32 16.21
N LYS A 69 12.48 5.41 16.95
CA LYS A 69 12.28 5.47 18.40
C LYS A 69 10.78 5.49 18.70
N VAL A 70 10.34 4.69 19.67
CA VAL A 70 8.92 4.57 20.05
C VAL A 70 8.76 4.69 21.56
N ILE A 71 7.66 5.34 21.97
CA ILE A 71 7.17 5.38 23.35
C ILE A 71 5.76 4.80 23.33
N LEU A 72 5.55 3.71 24.06
CA LEU A 72 4.24 3.06 24.21
C LEU A 72 3.67 3.39 25.59
N PHE A 73 2.36 3.63 25.70
CA PHE A 73 1.71 4.03 26.96
C PHE A 73 0.81 2.91 27.51
N ASP A 74 0.74 2.71 28.84
CA ASP A 74 -0.30 1.85 29.44
C ASP A 74 -1.59 2.63 29.58
N LEU A 75 -2.63 2.19 28.91
CA LEU A 75 -3.95 2.77 29.18
C LEU A 75 -4.48 2.30 30.54
N ALA A 76 -4.16 1.08 30.97
CA ALA A 76 -4.60 0.58 32.27
C ALA A 76 -4.05 1.43 33.42
N SER A 77 -2.85 2.01 33.26
CA SER A 77 -2.25 2.90 34.27
C SER A 77 -2.96 4.24 34.44
N GLY A 78 -3.75 4.67 33.45
CA GLY A 78 -4.55 5.90 33.50
C GLY A 78 -6.01 5.69 33.90
N SER A 79 -6.44 4.43 34.08
CA SER A 79 -7.85 4.07 34.34
C SER A 79 -8.42 4.74 35.60
N ASN A 80 -7.61 4.89 36.65
CA ASN A 80 -7.98 5.55 37.91
C ASN A 80 -8.21 7.06 37.79
N LYS A 81 -7.71 7.71 36.74
CA LYS A 81 -7.94 9.12 36.43
C LYS A 81 -8.97 9.35 35.32
N MET A 82 -9.54 8.28 34.77
CA MET A 82 -10.42 8.34 33.62
C MET A 82 -11.63 9.25 33.86
N ASP A 83 -12.30 9.15 35.01
CA ASP A 83 -13.48 9.96 35.30
C ASP A 83 -13.15 11.45 35.45
N GLU A 84 -12.01 11.76 36.07
CA GLU A 84 -11.47 13.13 36.18
C GLU A 84 -11.18 13.71 34.78
N TRP A 85 -10.52 12.93 33.92
CA TRP A 85 -10.18 13.35 32.56
C TRP A 85 -11.40 13.50 31.65
N LYS A 86 -12.40 12.63 31.79
CA LYS A 86 -13.69 12.79 31.10
C LYS A 86 -14.42 14.05 31.54
N HIS A 87 -14.39 14.34 32.84
CA HIS A 87 -14.97 15.58 33.37
C HIS A 87 -14.27 16.81 32.81
N GLU A 88 -12.93 16.85 32.86
CA GLU A 88 -12.12 17.93 32.31
C GLU A 88 -12.36 18.13 30.79
N LEU A 89 -12.46 17.03 30.04
CA LEU A 89 -12.78 17.05 28.61
C LEU A 89 -14.14 17.73 28.38
N PHE A 90 -15.16 17.32 29.14
CA PHE A 90 -16.50 17.88 29.02
C PHE A 90 -16.56 19.37 29.41
N GLU A 91 -15.88 19.78 30.48
CA GLU A 91 -15.81 21.18 30.88
C GLU A 91 -15.21 22.08 29.81
N ARG A 92 -14.15 21.61 29.14
CA ARG A 92 -13.40 22.40 28.15
C ARG A 92 -14.05 22.46 26.78
N CYS A 93 -14.53 21.33 26.26
CA CYS A 93 -14.99 21.24 24.87
C CYS A 93 -16.44 20.77 24.71
N ARG A 94 -17.13 20.48 25.82
CA ARG A 94 -18.53 20.00 25.83
C ARG A 94 -18.73 18.68 25.07
N ILE A 95 -17.68 17.85 24.98
CA ILE A 95 -17.72 16.50 24.41
C ILE A 95 -17.86 15.50 25.56
N GLY A 96 -18.98 14.76 25.57
CA GLY A 96 -19.23 13.69 26.54
C GLY A 96 -18.85 12.32 25.96
N ILE A 97 -18.36 11.43 26.83
CA ILE A 97 -17.94 10.07 26.44
C ILE A 97 -18.83 9.04 27.17
N PRO A 98 -19.51 8.14 26.45
CA PRO A 98 -20.31 7.08 27.06
C PRO A 98 -19.46 6.15 27.95
N HIS A 99 -20.03 5.66 29.06
CA HIS A 99 -19.29 4.81 30.00
C HIS A 99 -18.89 3.45 29.38
N GLU A 100 -19.77 2.83 28.60
CA GLU A 100 -19.56 1.49 28.02
C GLU A 100 -18.71 1.51 26.75
N ASP A 101 -18.38 2.69 26.21
CA ASP A 101 -17.59 2.82 24.99
C ASP A 101 -16.09 2.72 25.29
N ILE A 102 -15.58 1.50 25.22
CA ILE A 102 -14.17 1.18 25.49
C ILE A 102 -13.23 1.94 24.54
N GLU A 103 -13.55 2.02 23.24
CA GLU A 103 -12.67 2.67 22.25
C GLU A 103 -12.53 4.16 22.57
N SER A 104 -13.65 4.84 22.84
CA SER A 104 -13.63 6.25 23.22
C SER A 104 -12.97 6.49 24.58
N ASN A 105 -13.18 5.59 25.56
CA ASN A 105 -12.54 5.67 26.87
C ASN A 105 -11.01 5.57 26.78
N ASP A 106 -10.54 4.57 26.05
CA ASP A 106 -9.13 4.31 25.83
C ASP A 106 -8.50 5.51 25.07
N ALA A 107 -9.21 6.07 24.09
CA ALA A 107 -8.78 7.25 23.34
C ALA A 107 -8.61 8.50 24.23
N VAL A 108 -9.50 8.71 25.21
CA VAL A 108 -9.34 9.76 26.22
C VAL A 108 -8.08 9.53 27.05
N ILE A 109 -7.90 8.32 27.59
CA ILE A 109 -6.75 7.97 28.43
C ILE A 109 -5.44 8.21 27.68
N LEU A 110 -5.33 7.67 26.45
CA LEU A 110 -4.14 7.87 25.60
C LEU A 110 -3.89 9.36 25.39
N GLY A 111 -4.97 10.10 25.09
CA GLY A 111 -4.93 11.53 24.92
C GLY A 111 -4.23 12.22 26.09
N PHE A 112 -4.81 12.12 27.28
CA PHE A 112 -4.26 12.78 28.46
C PHE A 112 -2.82 12.37 28.78
N MET A 113 -2.48 11.08 28.64
CA MET A 113 -1.11 10.60 28.88
C MET A 113 -0.09 11.22 27.92
N VAL A 114 -0.42 11.31 26.62
CA VAL A 114 0.46 11.93 25.62
C VAL A 114 0.59 13.43 25.85
N ALA A 115 -0.48 14.15 26.22
CA ALA A 115 -0.38 15.58 26.61
C ALA A 115 0.55 15.79 27.80
N ILE A 116 0.37 15.00 28.86
CA ILE A 116 1.20 15.07 30.07
C ILE A 116 2.66 14.81 29.71
N PHE A 117 2.93 13.77 28.91
CA PHE A 117 4.27 13.47 28.43
C PHE A 117 4.90 14.62 27.64
N LEU A 118 4.19 15.14 26.63
CA LEU A 118 4.72 16.22 25.79
C LEU A 118 4.96 17.51 26.59
N ARG A 119 4.11 17.80 27.57
CA ARG A 119 4.33 18.91 28.51
C ARG A 119 5.62 18.72 29.30
N HIS A 120 5.81 17.56 29.94
CA HIS A 120 7.03 17.28 30.68
C HIS A 120 8.27 17.28 29.79
N PHE A 121 8.17 16.76 28.56
CA PHE A 121 9.27 16.78 27.58
C PHE A 121 9.70 18.21 27.24
N ARG A 122 8.74 19.10 26.96
CA ARG A 122 9.03 20.51 26.68
C ARG A 122 9.60 21.23 27.89
N ASP A 123 8.99 21.05 29.06
CA ASP A 123 9.39 21.74 30.29
C ASP A 123 10.77 21.26 30.80
N ALA A 124 11.20 20.05 30.42
CA ALA A 124 12.53 19.51 30.73
C ALA A 124 13.68 20.13 29.90
N ILE A 125 13.37 20.80 28.79
CA ILE A 125 14.38 21.46 27.95
C ILE A 125 14.59 22.88 28.47
N SER A 126 15.69 23.06 29.18
CA SER A 126 16.20 24.37 29.61
C SER A 126 17.46 24.73 28.83
N GLY A 127 17.56 25.99 28.35
CA GLY A 127 18.77 26.53 27.70
C GLY A 127 18.59 26.93 26.24
N TYR A 128 17.55 26.47 25.57
CA TYR A 128 17.14 26.92 24.23
C TYR A 128 15.62 26.75 24.07
N GLN A 129 15.03 27.27 22.99
CA GLN A 129 13.59 27.17 22.75
C GLN A 129 13.27 25.96 21.85
N PRO A 130 12.70 24.86 22.37
CA PRO A 130 12.44 23.67 21.56
C PRO A 130 11.28 23.91 20.59
N LEU A 131 11.47 23.49 19.33
CA LEU A 131 10.47 23.54 18.28
C LEU A 131 9.84 22.15 18.12
N VAL A 132 8.74 21.89 18.84
CA VAL A 132 8.11 20.56 18.92
C VAL A 132 6.84 20.50 18.08
N ALA A 133 6.83 19.62 17.07
CA ALA A 133 5.63 19.27 16.31
C ALA A 133 5.08 17.89 16.74
N ALA A 134 3.80 17.84 17.09
CA ALA A 134 3.07 16.62 17.40
C ALA A 134 2.03 16.33 16.31
N HIS A 135 2.22 15.23 15.59
CA HIS A 135 1.37 14.78 14.50
C HIS A 135 0.51 13.60 14.96
N PHE A 136 -0.80 13.76 14.90
CA PHE A 136 -1.79 12.79 15.36
C PHE A 136 -2.55 12.22 14.16
N HIS A 137 -2.66 10.90 14.14
CA HIS A 137 -3.39 10.16 13.11
C HIS A 137 -4.71 9.63 13.67
N GLU A 138 -5.80 10.04 13.02
CA GLU A 138 -7.19 9.69 13.30
C GLU A 138 -7.75 10.19 14.63
N TRP A 139 -9.08 10.12 14.77
CA TRP A 139 -9.83 10.63 15.92
C TRP A 139 -9.39 9.98 17.23
N GLN A 140 -8.98 8.70 17.20
CA GLN A 140 -8.50 8.00 18.39
C GLN A 140 -7.25 8.66 19.00
N ALA A 141 -6.37 9.25 18.18
CA ALA A 141 -5.22 10.02 18.66
C ALA A 141 -5.53 11.52 18.79
N GLY A 142 -6.73 11.95 18.38
CA GLY A 142 -7.10 13.35 18.15
C GLY A 142 -7.78 14.10 19.29
N LEU A 143 -8.16 13.40 20.35
CA LEU A 143 -8.84 13.99 21.51
C LEU A 143 -8.00 15.07 22.24
N LEU A 144 -6.74 15.25 21.83
CA LEU A 144 -5.74 16.18 22.38
C LEU A 144 -5.60 17.54 21.70
N LEU A 145 -6.41 17.86 20.69
CA LEU A 145 -6.28 19.12 19.94
C LEU A 145 -6.44 20.41 20.77
N TYR A 146 -6.77 20.31 22.06
CA TYR A 146 -6.93 21.45 22.95
C TYR A 146 -5.63 21.93 23.63
N TYR A 147 -4.51 21.19 23.54
CA TYR A 147 -3.23 21.63 24.13
C TYR A 147 -2.56 22.71 23.27
N LYS A 148 -2.89 23.97 23.58
CA LYS A 148 -2.55 25.20 22.82
C LYS A 148 -1.06 25.50 22.61
N TYR A 149 -0.16 24.77 23.27
CA TYR A 149 1.27 25.09 23.32
C TYR A 149 2.18 24.10 22.56
N ILE A 150 1.59 23.21 21.77
CA ILE A 150 2.32 22.27 20.92
C ILE A 150 1.77 22.42 19.51
N CYS A 151 2.66 22.40 18.52
CA CYS A 151 2.29 22.45 17.12
C CYS A 151 1.56 21.14 16.79
N THR A 152 0.24 21.20 16.64
CA THR A 152 -0.62 20.03 16.44
C THR A 152 -0.97 19.88 14.96
N ILE A 153 -0.72 18.69 14.42
CA ILE A 153 -1.15 18.31 13.07
C ILE A 153 -2.14 17.18 13.23
N PHE A 154 -3.31 17.34 12.62
CA PHE A 154 -4.38 16.37 12.77
C PHE A 154 -4.84 15.80 11.43
N TRP A 155 -4.69 14.49 11.28
CA TRP A 155 -5.01 13.80 10.04
C TRP A 155 -6.17 12.81 10.24
N PHE A 156 -7.14 12.83 9.32
CA PHE A 156 -8.23 11.84 9.25
C PHE A 156 -7.97 10.97 8.01
N ARG A 157 -7.91 9.64 8.15
CA ARG A 157 -7.86 8.71 7.00
C ARG A 157 -9.24 8.57 6.37
N TYR A 158 -10.29 8.75 7.18
CA TYR A 158 -11.70 8.67 6.80
C TYR A 158 -12.45 9.89 7.37
N SER A 159 -12.94 10.80 6.52
CA SER A 159 -13.79 11.91 6.95
C SER A 159 -15.08 11.94 6.12
N SER A 160 -16.21 12.12 6.80
CA SER A 160 -17.52 12.42 6.22
C SER A 160 -17.71 13.92 5.91
N ILE A 161 -16.75 14.77 6.30
CA ILE A 161 -16.80 16.23 6.18
C ILE A 161 -15.52 16.74 5.51
N THR A 162 -15.65 17.19 4.26
CA THR A 162 -14.59 17.76 3.42
C THR A 162 -14.35 19.23 3.78
N TYR A 163 -13.45 19.50 4.72
CA TYR A 163 -12.82 20.81 4.83
C TYR A 163 -11.38 20.62 5.30
N ARG A 164 -10.38 20.89 4.46
CA ARG A 164 -8.97 20.86 4.88
C ARG A 164 -8.04 21.74 4.05
N GLU A 165 -7.16 22.43 4.77
CA GLU A 165 -5.94 23.07 4.28
C GLU A 165 -4.89 21.98 3.97
N GLY A 166 -4.86 21.52 2.71
CA GLY A 166 -3.83 20.60 2.21
C GLY A 166 -4.15 19.10 2.25
N TYR A 167 -3.56 18.35 1.32
CA TYR A 167 -3.69 16.90 1.20
C TYR A 167 -2.39 16.20 1.59
N ILE A 168 -2.48 15.19 2.46
CA ILE A 168 -1.38 14.26 2.74
C ILE A 168 -1.71 12.93 2.08
N TYR A 169 -0.84 12.52 1.17
CA TYR A 169 -0.91 11.25 0.45
C TYR A 169 -0.04 10.20 1.15
N ILE A 170 -0.62 9.03 1.40
CA ILE A 170 0.07 7.90 2.03
C ILE A 170 -0.04 6.75 1.05
N PHE A 171 1.12 6.30 0.57
CA PHE A 171 1.27 5.10 -0.24
C PHE A 171 2.41 4.26 0.35
N LEU A 172 2.68 3.08 -0.22
CA LEU A 172 3.57 2.09 0.39
C LEU A 172 5.04 2.45 0.19
N LYS A 173 5.87 2.13 1.19
CA LYS A 173 7.32 2.04 0.99
C LYS A 173 7.61 0.75 0.24
N TYR A 174 8.13 0.85 -0.98
CA TYR A 174 8.42 -0.33 -1.79
C TYR A 174 9.89 -0.39 -2.17
N ASN A 175 10.59 -1.43 -1.70
CA ASN A 175 11.99 -1.65 -2.02
C ASN A 175 12.11 -2.16 -3.47
N ASN A 176 12.33 -1.22 -4.40
CA ASN A 176 12.12 -1.41 -5.83
C ASN A 176 13.34 -1.96 -6.61
N TYR A 177 14.51 -2.09 -5.98
CA TYR A 177 15.75 -2.28 -6.76
C TYR A 177 15.87 -3.65 -7.45
N TYR A 178 15.33 -4.72 -6.85
CA TYR A 178 15.46 -6.08 -7.41
C TYR A 178 14.33 -6.45 -8.38
N ARG A 179 13.20 -5.73 -8.41
CA ARG A 179 12.03 -6.12 -9.23
C ARG A 179 11.93 -5.43 -10.59
N ARG A 180 12.54 -4.25 -10.76
CA ARG A 180 12.38 -3.43 -11.98
C ARG A 180 12.79 -4.15 -13.27
N ASN A 181 13.84 -4.97 -13.22
CA ASN A 181 14.28 -5.74 -14.39
C ASN A 181 13.55 -7.08 -14.57
N PHE A 182 12.86 -7.57 -13.54
CA PHE A 182 12.30 -8.92 -13.51
C PHE A 182 10.76 -8.96 -13.47
N PHE A 183 10.07 -7.83 -13.28
CA PHE A 183 8.62 -7.82 -13.08
C PHE A 183 7.85 -8.40 -14.28
N GLN A 184 8.30 -8.21 -15.52
CA GLN A 184 7.68 -8.84 -16.69
C GLN A 184 7.82 -10.37 -16.69
N ASN A 185 8.95 -10.89 -16.17
CA ASN A 185 9.12 -12.33 -16.02
C ASN A 185 8.23 -12.87 -14.89
N LEU A 186 8.16 -12.15 -13.76
CA LEU A 186 7.26 -12.48 -12.65
C LEU A 186 5.79 -12.49 -13.10
N HIS A 187 5.38 -11.52 -13.92
CA HIS A 187 4.07 -11.50 -14.58
C HIS A 187 3.82 -12.78 -15.36
N SER A 188 4.76 -13.20 -16.22
CA SER A 188 4.61 -14.42 -17.02
C SER A 188 4.53 -15.69 -16.15
N ILE A 189 5.36 -15.79 -15.12
CA ILE A 189 5.38 -16.92 -14.18
C ILE A 189 4.06 -16.98 -13.38
N ALA A 190 3.59 -15.84 -12.89
CA ALA A 190 2.32 -15.75 -12.17
C ALA A 190 1.14 -16.08 -13.09
N LYS A 191 1.12 -15.54 -14.32
CA LYS A 191 0.10 -15.83 -15.33
C LYS A 191 0.01 -17.32 -15.65
N GLU A 192 1.13 -18.03 -15.72
CA GLU A 192 1.08 -19.48 -15.96
C GLU A 192 0.54 -20.26 -14.76
N LYS A 193 0.80 -19.82 -13.52
CA LYS A 193 0.16 -20.43 -12.33
C LYS A 193 -1.36 -20.29 -12.39
N ILE A 194 -1.84 -19.14 -12.86
CA ILE A 194 -3.28 -18.90 -13.08
C ILE A 194 -3.82 -19.78 -14.18
N HIS A 195 -3.13 -19.90 -15.30
CA HIS A 195 -3.53 -20.81 -16.38
C HIS A 195 -3.76 -22.22 -15.84
N ASN A 196 -2.85 -22.72 -15.00
CA ASN A 196 -2.99 -24.02 -14.36
C ASN A 196 -4.24 -24.11 -13.46
N PHE A 197 -4.53 -23.06 -12.69
CA PHE A 197 -5.77 -22.99 -11.91
C PHE A 197 -7.02 -23.01 -12.80
N ILE A 198 -7.06 -22.20 -13.87
CA ILE A 198 -8.18 -22.12 -14.80
C ILE A 198 -8.43 -23.46 -15.49
N ARG A 199 -7.37 -24.15 -15.94
CA ARG A 199 -7.48 -25.51 -16.51
C ARG A 199 -8.17 -26.49 -15.54
N GLY A 200 -7.82 -26.42 -14.25
CA GLY A 200 -8.45 -27.24 -13.22
C GLY A 200 -9.88 -26.83 -12.88
N HIS A 201 -10.18 -25.53 -12.91
CA HIS A 201 -11.49 -25.00 -12.57
C HIS A 201 -12.52 -25.26 -13.68
N PHE A 202 -12.12 -25.00 -14.93
CA PHE A 202 -12.89 -25.21 -16.16
C PHE A 202 -12.61 -26.57 -16.81
N HIS A 203 -12.21 -27.57 -16.03
CA HIS A 203 -12.01 -28.91 -16.58
C HIS A 203 -13.29 -29.39 -17.29
N GLY A 204 -13.15 -29.90 -18.52
CA GLY A 204 -14.29 -30.28 -19.37
C GLY A 204 -14.99 -29.13 -20.10
N HIS A 205 -14.71 -27.87 -19.75
CA HIS A 205 -15.30 -26.66 -20.35
C HIS A 205 -14.22 -25.65 -20.79
N LEU A 206 -13.03 -26.14 -21.13
CA LEU A 206 -11.94 -25.31 -21.63
C LEU A 206 -12.08 -25.18 -23.16
N ASP A 207 -13.11 -24.45 -23.59
CA ASP A 207 -13.45 -24.19 -25.00
C ASP A 207 -12.89 -22.84 -25.52
N PHE A 208 -12.02 -22.21 -24.74
CA PHE A 208 -11.41 -20.91 -25.04
C PHE A 208 -9.88 -20.95 -24.98
N ASP A 209 -9.25 -20.04 -25.72
CA ASP A 209 -7.79 -19.89 -25.79
C ASP A 209 -7.25 -19.08 -24.60
N LEU A 210 -6.43 -19.73 -23.75
CA LEU A 210 -5.82 -19.10 -22.57
C LEU A 210 -4.82 -17.98 -22.95
N ASP A 211 -4.18 -18.04 -24.11
CA ASP A 211 -3.23 -17.01 -24.53
C ASP A 211 -3.93 -15.70 -24.93
N LYS A 212 -5.18 -15.80 -25.38
CA LYS A 212 -6.07 -14.67 -25.68
C LYS A 212 -6.95 -14.26 -24.50
N THR A 213 -6.91 -15.01 -23.41
CA THR A 213 -7.67 -14.69 -22.19
C THR A 213 -6.98 -13.56 -21.41
N VAL A 214 -7.77 -12.55 -21.07
CA VAL A 214 -7.39 -11.43 -20.19
C VAL A 214 -8.10 -11.64 -18.86
N TYR A 215 -7.38 -11.40 -17.78
CA TYR A 215 -7.87 -11.64 -16.44
C TYR A 215 -8.13 -10.31 -15.73
N PHE A 216 -9.27 -10.13 -15.09
CA PHE A 216 -9.60 -8.94 -14.31
C PHE A 216 -9.94 -9.36 -12.86
N PHE A 217 -9.63 -8.53 -11.87
CA PHE A 217 -9.91 -8.83 -10.46
C PHE A 217 -10.30 -7.59 -9.66
N THR A 218 -11.02 -7.81 -8.56
CA THR A 218 -11.22 -6.81 -7.51
C THR A 218 -10.87 -7.42 -6.16
N ALA A 219 -10.29 -6.61 -5.27
CA ALA A 219 -9.83 -7.03 -3.95
C ALA A 219 -10.03 -5.90 -2.94
N GLY A 220 -10.43 -6.27 -1.72
CA GLY A 220 -10.62 -5.31 -0.64
C GLY A 220 -11.37 -5.90 0.55
N ARG A 221 -11.75 -5.04 1.49
CA ARG A 221 -12.69 -5.39 2.56
C ARG A 221 -14.10 -5.51 1.95
N PHE A 222 -14.87 -6.48 2.41
CA PHE A 222 -16.26 -6.67 1.97
C PHE A 222 -17.12 -5.50 2.44
N PHE A 223 -17.58 -4.66 1.51
CA PHE A 223 -18.54 -3.59 1.77
C PHE A 223 -19.72 -3.76 0.79
N PHE A 224 -20.95 -3.77 1.28
CA PHE A 224 -22.16 -4.09 0.51
C PHE A 224 -22.44 -3.28 -0.79
N PRO A 225 -21.95 -2.03 -1.02
CA PRO A 225 -22.23 -1.30 -2.27
C PRO A 225 -21.38 -1.74 -3.50
N ILE A 226 -20.96 -3.01 -3.59
CA ILE A 226 -20.22 -3.59 -4.74
C ILE A 226 -21.14 -3.92 -5.95
N PHE A 227 -22.44 -3.55 -5.87
CA PHE A 227 -23.48 -3.89 -6.84
C PHE A 227 -23.12 -3.59 -8.32
N MET A 228 -22.31 -2.57 -8.56
CA MET A 228 -21.88 -2.17 -9.90
C MET A 228 -20.95 -3.19 -10.59
N ILE A 229 -20.11 -3.87 -9.82
CA ILE A 229 -19.18 -4.89 -10.33
C ILE A 229 -19.90 -6.23 -10.51
N LEU A 230 -20.88 -6.52 -9.65
CA LEU A 230 -21.70 -7.74 -9.69
C LEU A 230 -22.59 -7.83 -10.95
N GLN A 231 -22.89 -6.70 -11.60
CA GLN A 231 -23.61 -6.69 -12.88
C GLN A 231 -22.71 -7.08 -14.08
N CYS A 232 -21.38 -7.03 -13.93
CA CYS A 232 -20.45 -7.54 -14.90
C CYS A 232 -20.14 -9.01 -14.56
N SER A 233 -20.87 -9.96 -15.17
CA SER A 233 -20.84 -11.41 -14.92
C SER A 233 -19.50 -12.14 -15.14
N ILE A 234 -18.38 -11.42 -15.30
CA ILE A 234 -17.10 -11.91 -15.84
C ILE A 234 -15.93 -11.66 -14.86
N LEU A 235 -16.18 -11.15 -13.65
CA LEU A 235 -15.14 -10.70 -12.71
C LEU A 235 -14.92 -11.63 -11.51
N GLN A 236 -13.66 -11.89 -11.15
CA GLN A 236 -13.32 -12.53 -9.87
C GLN A 236 -13.38 -11.52 -8.71
N HIS A 237 -14.04 -11.95 -7.65
CA HIS A 237 -14.19 -11.21 -6.40
C HIS A 237 -13.31 -11.85 -5.30
N LEU A 238 -12.34 -11.11 -4.75
CA LEU A 238 -11.57 -11.50 -3.57
C LEU A 238 -12.00 -10.66 -2.37
N PHE A 239 -13.01 -11.16 -1.65
CA PHE A 239 -13.45 -10.58 -0.39
C PHE A 239 -13.40 -11.63 0.71
N PRO A 240 -12.70 -11.36 1.83
CA PRO A 240 -12.84 -12.19 3.02
C PRO A 240 -14.31 -12.18 3.47
N ALA A 241 -14.93 -13.36 3.46
CA ALA A 241 -16.31 -13.56 3.89
C ALA A 241 -16.40 -14.85 4.72
N PRO A 242 -17.32 -14.93 5.70
CA PRO A 242 -17.56 -16.17 6.43
C PRO A 242 -17.91 -17.31 5.46
N ALA A 243 -17.14 -18.39 5.47
CA ALA A 243 -17.35 -19.56 4.63
C ALA A 243 -17.09 -20.83 5.42
N ASN A 244 -17.91 -21.85 5.19
CA ASN A 244 -17.86 -23.09 5.98
C ASN A 244 -16.75 -24.05 5.51
N SER A 245 -16.29 -23.96 4.26
CA SER A 245 -15.10 -24.63 3.71
C SER A 245 -14.96 -24.32 2.19
N PHE A 246 -13.99 -24.95 1.53
CA PHE A 246 -13.86 -24.95 0.07
C PHE A 246 -14.96 -25.78 -0.60
N ASN A 247 -15.37 -25.36 -1.80
CA ASN A 247 -16.24 -26.17 -2.65
C ASN A 247 -15.52 -27.47 -3.08
N VAL A 248 -16.16 -28.62 -2.83
CA VAL A 248 -15.68 -29.96 -3.20
C VAL A 248 -15.44 -30.07 -4.71
N GLU A 249 -16.27 -29.44 -5.54
CA GLU A 249 -16.12 -29.48 -7.00
C GLU A 249 -14.86 -28.76 -7.48
N SER A 250 -14.53 -27.62 -6.86
CA SER A 250 -13.30 -26.89 -7.13
C SER A 250 -12.08 -27.74 -6.76
N LEU A 251 -12.11 -28.44 -5.62
CA LEU A 251 -11.03 -29.34 -5.21
C LEU A 251 -10.88 -30.55 -6.13
N LYS A 252 -12.00 -31.17 -6.51
CA LYS A 252 -12.03 -32.33 -7.43
C LYS A 252 -11.44 -31.96 -8.78
N GLY A 253 -11.81 -30.80 -9.33
CA GLY A 253 -11.28 -30.30 -10.60
C GLY A 253 -9.77 -30.17 -10.59
N GLN A 254 -9.22 -29.49 -9.58
CA GLN A 254 -7.78 -29.31 -9.43
C GLN A 254 -7.03 -30.65 -9.27
N ALA A 255 -7.59 -31.59 -8.49
CA ALA A 255 -6.98 -32.90 -8.27
C ALA A 255 -6.89 -33.72 -9.57
N VAL A 256 -7.97 -33.77 -10.35
CA VAL A 256 -8.01 -34.54 -11.60
C VAL A 256 -7.05 -33.95 -12.64
N THR A 257 -7.02 -32.62 -12.80
CA THR A 257 -6.10 -32.00 -13.76
C THR A 257 -4.64 -32.10 -13.34
N LYS A 258 -4.35 -32.06 -12.03
CA LYS A 258 -3.00 -32.30 -11.51
C LYS A 258 -2.54 -33.72 -11.83
N GLN A 259 -3.38 -34.72 -11.60
CA GLN A 259 -3.06 -36.11 -11.91
C GLN A 259 -2.80 -36.32 -13.41
N LEU A 260 -3.62 -35.72 -14.28
CA LEU A 260 -3.40 -35.77 -15.72
C LEU A 260 -2.04 -35.15 -16.09
N LYS A 261 -1.71 -33.98 -15.53
CA LYS A 261 -0.43 -33.31 -15.78
C LYS A 261 0.76 -34.19 -15.39
N GLU A 262 0.73 -34.80 -14.21
CA GLU A 262 1.79 -35.72 -13.75
C GLU A 262 1.97 -36.94 -14.67
N VAL A 263 0.88 -37.46 -15.24
CA VAL A 263 0.94 -38.58 -16.19
C VAL A 263 1.57 -38.13 -17.51
N VAL A 264 1.14 -36.99 -18.05
CA VAL A 264 1.70 -36.42 -19.28
C VAL A 264 3.18 -36.09 -19.10
N ASP A 265 3.60 -35.57 -17.95
CA ASP A 265 5.00 -35.28 -17.67
C ASP A 265 5.86 -36.56 -17.69
N ARG A 266 5.36 -37.68 -17.16
CA ARG A 266 6.06 -38.97 -17.28
C ARG A 266 6.14 -39.48 -18.72
N ILE A 267 5.05 -39.37 -19.48
CA ILE A 267 5.03 -39.76 -20.90
C ILE A 267 6.04 -38.92 -21.68
N LYS A 268 6.12 -37.61 -21.41
CA LYS A 268 7.07 -36.69 -22.05
C LYS A 268 8.53 -37.13 -21.83
N GLU A 269 8.91 -37.54 -20.62
CA GLU A 269 10.26 -38.06 -20.36
C GLU A 269 10.52 -39.36 -21.15
N ASN A 270 9.56 -40.28 -21.18
CA ASN A 270 9.67 -41.54 -21.93
C ASN A 270 9.80 -41.29 -23.45
N VAL A 271 8.99 -40.39 -23.99
CA VAL A 271 9.05 -39.96 -25.40
C VAL A 271 10.41 -39.35 -25.71
N GLY A 272 10.89 -38.45 -24.84
CA GLY A 272 12.20 -37.81 -24.99
C GLY A 272 13.35 -38.82 -25.04
N GLN A 273 13.31 -39.84 -24.17
CA GLN A 273 14.30 -40.91 -24.17
C GLN A 273 14.25 -41.76 -25.45
N ARG A 274 13.06 -42.16 -25.91
CA ARG A 274 12.91 -42.94 -27.16
C ARG A 274 13.43 -42.20 -28.38
N ILE A 275 13.10 -40.91 -28.51
CA ILE A 275 13.60 -40.05 -29.59
C ILE A 275 15.14 -40.02 -29.56
N PHE A 276 15.73 -39.84 -28.37
CA PHE A 276 17.19 -39.80 -28.22
C PHE A 276 17.84 -41.11 -28.67
N ASP A 277 17.31 -42.26 -28.23
CA ASP A 277 17.86 -43.58 -28.54
C ASP A 277 17.75 -43.92 -30.04
N ILE A 278 16.63 -43.59 -30.68
CA ILE A 278 16.40 -43.85 -32.13
C ILE A 278 17.31 -42.98 -32.99
N CYS A 279 17.44 -41.69 -32.65
CA CYS A 279 18.36 -40.78 -33.34
C CYS A 279 19.82 -41.22 -33.19
N LEU A 280 20.24 -41.74 -32.04
CA LEU A 280 21.57 -42.31 -31.84
C LEU A 280 21.84 -43.53 -32.73
N GLN A 281 20.80 -44.27 -33.11
CA GLN A 281 20.88 -45.38 -34.05
C GLN A 281 20.89 -44.93 -35.52
N GLY A 282 20.82 -43.63 -35.80
CA GLY A 282 20.84 -43.08 -37.15
C GLY A 282 19.51 -43.13 -37.89
N HIS A 283 18.40 -43.41 -37.18
CA HIS A 283 17.05 -43.44 -37.74
C HIS A 283 16.24 -42.22 -37.26
N LEU A 284 15.24 -41.82 -38.04
CA LEU A 284 14.27 -40.81 -37.62
C LEU A 284 13.09 -41.54 -36.92
N PRO A 285 12.62 -41.08 -35.75
CA PRO A 285 11.50 -41.72 -35.06
C PRO A 285 10.17 -41.54 -35.80
N GLU A 286 9.40 -42.61 -35.91
CA GLU A 286 8.05 -42.63 -36.52
C GLU A 286 6.94 -42.47 -35.45
N GLU A 287 5.70 -42.17 -35.85
CA GLU A 287 4.58 -41.89 -34.92
C GLU A 287 4.29 -43.04 -33.93
N GLU A 288 4.54 -44.28 -34.35
CA GLU A 288 4.30 -45.48 -33.54
C GLU A 288 5.36 -45.67 -32.44
N ASP A 289 6.58 -45.16 -32.65
CA ASP A 289 7.69 -45.27 -31.72
C ASP A 289 7.57 -44.28 -30.54
N LEU A 290 6.76 -43.23 -30.72
CA LEU A 290 6.62 -42.17 -29.73
C LEU A 290 5.76 -42.59 -28.54
N LEU A 291 4.63 -43.28 -28.76
CA LEU A 291 3.66 -43.61 -27.71
C LEU A 291 3.36 -45.11 -27.63
N SER A 292 3.67 -45.71 -26.47
CA SER A 292 3.33 -47.12 -26.21
C SER A 292 1.83 -47.33 -26.02
N SER A 293 1.36 -48.55 -26.25
CA SER A 293 -0.05 -48.92 -26.07
C SER A 293 -0.54 -48.69 -24.63
N ALA A 294 0.32 -48.91 -23.62
CA ALA A 294 -0.01 -48.66 -22.22
C ALA A 294 -0.22 -47.17 -21.92
N GLU A 295 0.61 -46.29 -22.48
CA GLU A 295 0.50 -44.83 -22.32
C GLU A 295 -0.75 -44.27 -23.01
N ARG A 296 -1.15 -44.85 -24.16
CA ARG A 296 -2.41 -44.53 -24.84
C ARG A 296 -3.61 -44.88 -23.96
N ILE A 297 -3.65 -46.10 -23.40
CA ILE A 297 -4.75 -46.55 -22.52
C ILE A 297 -4.85 -45.67 -21.27
N GLN A 298 -3.72 -45.37 -20.63
CA GLN A 298 -3.69 -44.54 -19.44
C GLN A 298 -4.21 -43.12 -19.72
N SER A 299 -3.83 -42.53 -20.84
CA SER A 299 -4.32 -41.21 -21.27
C SER A 299 -5.82 -41.22 -21.56
N SER A 300 -6.32 -42.24 -22.26
CA SER A 300 -7.76 -42.41 -22.51
C SER A 300 -8.56 -42.53 -21.22
N PHE A 301 -8.08 -43.31 -20.24
CA PHE A 301 -8.75 -43.46 -18.94
C PHE A 301 -8.88 -42.14 -18.18
N LEU A 302 -7.82 -41.32 -18.16
CA LEU A 302 -7.85 -39.99 -17.55
C LEU A 302 -8.78 -39.02 -18.28
N LEU A 303 -8.88 -39.11 -19.61
CA LEU A 303 -9.82 -38.33 -20.40
C LEU A 303 -11.28 -38.66 -20.02
N TYR A 304 -11.61 -39.95 -19.88
CA TYR A 304 -12.93 -40.36 -19.40
C TYR A 304 -13.25 -39.81 -18.00
N ARG A 305 -12.26 -39.73 -17.12
CA ARG A 305 -12.43 -39.18 -15.76
C ARG A 305 -12.72 -37.68 -15.75
N LEU A 306 -12.22 -36.93 -16.74
CA LEU A 306 -12.58 -35.52 -16.95
C LEU A 306 -14.02 -35.37 -17.45
N LEU A 307 -14.46 -36.27 -18.33
CA LEU A 307 -15.81 -36.27 -18.92
C LEU A 307 -16.92 -36.76 -17.97
N LEU A 308 -16.60 -37.54 -16.93
CA LEU A 308 -17.60 -38.00 -15.95
C LEU A 308 -17.99 -36.91 -14.92
N VAL A 309 -17.23 -35.82 -14.82
CA VAL A 309 -17.57 -34.67 -13.94
C VAL A 309 -18.55 -33.69 -14.61
N TRP A 310 -18.89 -33.95 -15.88
CA TRP A 310 -19.60 -33.05 -16.79
C TRP A 310 -21.11 -32.93 -16.52
N ILE A 311 -21.70 -33.84 -15.74
CA ILE A 311 -23.17 -33.95 -15.61
C ILE A 311 -23.77 -33.06 -14.49
N THR A 312 -22.96 -32.43 -13.62
CA THR A 312 -23.49 -31.76 -12.41
C THR A 312 -23.26 -30.25 -12.30
N LYS A 313 -22.65 -29.58 -13.29
CA LYS A 313 -22.22 -28.18 -13.11
C LYS A 313 -23.20 -27.15 -13.63
N THR A 314 -23.64 -26.27 -12.74
CA THR A 314 -24.07 -24.89 -13.06
C THR A 314 -22.83 -24.00 -13.06
N LEU A 315 -22.52 -23.40 -14.22
CA LEU A 315 -21.26 -22.71 -14.48
C LEU A 315 -21.15 -21.40 -13.67
N PHE A 316 -20.11 -21.25 -12.85
CA PHE A 316 -19.65 -19.94 -12.37
C PHE A 316 -18.38 -19.56 -13.15
N VAL A 317 -18.41 -18.40 -13.80
CA VAL A 317 -17.25 -17.84 -14.51
C VAL A 317 -16.24 -17.34 -13.47
N VAL A 318 -15.10 -18.02 -13.39
CA VAL A 318 -13.98 -17.70 -12.50
C VAL A 318 -12.80 -17.24 -13.34
N VAL A 319 -12.34 -16.00 -13.18
CA VAL A 319 -11.27 -15.41 -14.00
C VAL A 319 -10.27 -14.75 -13.05
N ILE A 320 -9.13 -15.38 -12.76
CA ILE A 320 -8.14 -14.91 -11.75
C ILE A 320 -6.91 -14.23 -12.39
N LEU A 321 -6.45 -13.12 -11.78
CA LEU A 321 -5.34 -12.14 -12.01
C LEU A 321 -4.91 -11.81 -13.44
N GLU A 322 -5.13 -10.58 -13.90
CA GLU A 322 -4.52 -9.34 -13.44
C GLU A 322 -5.24 -8.17 -14.15
N TYR A 323 -6.05 -7.35 -13.48
CA TYR A 323 -6.41 -5.97 -13.83
C TYR A 323 -7.39 -5.50 -12.76
N PHE A 324 -7.05 -4.45 -12.01
CA PHE A 324 -7.77 -4.09 -10.79
C PHE A 324 -8.93 -3.13 -11.05
N LEU A 325 -10.10 -3.44 -10.50
CA LEU A 325 -11.27 -2.56 -10.47
C LEU A 325 -11.74 -2.33 -9.04
N ARG A 326 -11.62 -1.11 -8.51
CA ARG A 326 -12.30 -0.74 -7.27
C ARG A 326 -13.18 0.47 -7.47
N THR A 327 -14.45 0.30 -7.15
CA THR A 327 -15.41 1.39 -7.05
C THR A 327 -15.84 1.61 -5.60
N MET A 328 -15.72 2.87 -5.20
CA MET A 328 -16.48 3.63 -4.20
C MET A 328 -16.14 3.54 -2.70
N ASN A 329 -16.14 4.76 -2.16
CA ASN A 329 -16.33 5.27 -0.81
C ASN A 329 -15.30 4.88 0.26
N HIS A 330 -14.45 5.88 0.51
CA HIS A 330 -13.62 6.07 1.69
C HIS A 330 -12.39 5.13 1.83
N GLY A 331 -11.21 5.70 1.53
CA GLY A 331 -9.89 5.22 2.00
C GLY A 331 -9.22 4.05 1.27
N GLY A 332 -9.73 3.58 0.13
CA GLY A 332 -9.04 2.58 -0.70
C GLY A 332 -7.83 3.13 -1.48
N LYS A 333 -6.77 3.56 -0.79
CA LYS A 333 -5.57 4.16 -1.41
C LYS A 333 -4.51 3.12 -1.84
N TYR A 334 -4.41 2.01 -1.12
CA TYR A 334 -3.24 1.13 -1.20
C TYR A 334 -3.26 0.13 -2.36
N THR A 335 -4.37 -0.56 -2.60
CA THR A 335 -4.43 -1.63 -3.61
C THR A 335 -4.13 -1.18 -5.06
N PRO A 336 -4.71 -0.08 -5.59
CA PRO A 336 -4.34 0.38 -6.92
C PRO A 336 -2.90 0.95 -6.96
N ALA A 337 -2.40 1.48 -5.84
CA ALA A 337 -0.99 1.88 -5.73
C ALA A 337 -0.05 0.66 -5.75
N GLU A 338 -0.38 -0.43 -5.04
CA GLU A 338 0.33 -1.72 -5.10
C GLU A 338 0.36 -2.28 -6.52
N CYS A 339 -0.78 -2.25 -7.21
CA CYS A 339 -0.86 -2.68 -8.61
C CYS A 339 0.09 -1.87 -9.50
N THR A 340 0.09 -0.54 -9.32
CA THR A 340 0.97 0.36 -10.07
C THR A 340 2.44 0.02 -9.85
N VAL A 341 2.83 -0.20 -8.58
CA VAL A 341 4.18 -0.61 -8.19
C VAL A 341 4.57 -1.97 -8.77
N MET A 342 3.60 -2.88 -8.93
CA MET A 342 3.80 -4.18 -9.58
C MET A 342 3.79 -4.09 -11.13
N GLY A 343 3.63 -2.91 -11.71
CA GLY A 343 3.51 -2.70 -13.15
C GLY A 343 2.19 -3.21 -13.73
N ILE A 344 1.14 -3.32 -12.92
CA ILE A 344 -0.19 -3.80 -13.32
C ILE A 344 -1.14 -2.59 -13.46
N PRO A 345 -1.64 -2.30 -14.68
CA PRO A 345 -2.63 -1.26 -14.90
C PRO A 345 -3.88 -1.43 -14.02
N SER A 346 -4.48 -0.31 -13.62
CA SER A 346 -5.59 -0.31 -12.65
C SER A 346 -6.67 0.70 -13.02
N ILE A 347 -7.90 0.40 -12.62
CA ILE A 347 -9.06 1.27 -12.74
C ILE A 347 -9.49 1.73 -11.34
N SER A 348 -9.55 3.04 -11.15
CA SER A 348 -9.96 3.72 -9.91
C SER A 348 -11.08 4.71 -10.19
N THR A 349 -11.47 5.51 -9.18
CA THR A 349 -12.52 6.54 -9.33
C THR A 349 -12.05 7.91 -8.84
N ASN A 350 -12.65 8.98 -9.33
CA ASN A 350 -12.43 10.36 -8.85
C ASN A 350 -13.04 10.66 -7.47
N LEU A 351 -13.47 9.63 -6.74
CA LEU A 351 -13.83 9.67 -5.32
C LEU A 351 -12.83 8.89 -4.46
N SER A 352 -11.89 8.18 -5.08
CA SER A 352 -10.81 7.48 -4.40
C SER A 352 -9.62 8.41 -4.22
N GLY A 353 -8.94 8.33 -3.08
CA GLY A 353 -7.74 9.15 -2.84
C GLY A 353 -6.62 8.89 -3.86
N PHE A 354 -6.47 7.64 -4.32
CA PHE A 354 -5.53 7.29 -5.38
C PHE A 354 -5.90 7.89 -6.75
N GLY A 355 -7.17 7.78 -7.14
CA GLY A 355 -7.65 8.34 -8.41
C GLY A 355 -7.52 9.86 -8.45
N CYS A 356 -7.89 10.54 -7.36
CA CYS A 356 -7.69 11.99 -7.23
C CYS A 356 -6.21 12.37 -7.32
N PHE A 357 -5.34 11.67 -6.59
CA PHE A 357 -3.88 11.91 -6.62
C PHE A 357 -3.33 11.81 -8.05
N MET A 358 -3.68 10.73 -8.75
CA MET A 358 -3.19 10.48 -10.12
C MET A 358 -3.70 11.53 -11.11
N GLN A 359 -4.97 11.93 -11.02
CA GLN A 359 -5.52 13.00 -11.87
C GLN A 359 -4.90 14.38 -11.60
N GLU A 360 -4.45 14.63 -10.36
CA GLU A 360 -3.84 15.90 -9.98
C GLU A 360 -2.37 15.99 -10.41
N HIS A 361 -1.62 14.89 -10.31
CA HIS A 361 -0.16 14.90 -10.47
C HIS A 361 0.34 14.32 -11.80
N VAL A 362 -0.50 13.59 -12.54
CA VAL A 362 -0.16 12.99 -13.84
C VAL A 362 -1.08 13.55 -14.90
N GLU A 363 -0.49 14.16 -15.94
CA GLU A 363 -1.24 14.88 -16.99
C GLU A 363 -2.17 13.96 -17.80
N ASP A 364 -1.68 12.78 -18.21
CA ASP A 364 -2.49 11.74 -18.85
C ASP A 364 -2.29 10.39 -18.15
N PRO A 365 -3.04 10.11 -17.07
CA PRO A 365 -2.93 8.86 -16.32
C PRO A 365 -3.25 7.62 -17.17
N ALA A 366 -4.14 7.75 -18.16
CA ALA A 366 -4.59 6.63 -18.99
C ALA A 366 -3.46 6.10 -19.88
N SER A 367 -2.59 6.99 -20.41
CA SER A 367 -1.40 6.57 -21.16
C SER A 367 -0.40 5.74 -20.34
N TYR A 368 -0.44 5.87 -19.00
CA TYR A 368 0.33 5.10 -18.04
C TYR A 368 -0.45 3.93 -17.42
N GLY A 369 -1.68 3.66 -17.88
CA GLY A 369 -2.45 2.48 -17.47
C GLY A 369 -3.21 2.70 -16.16
N ILE A 370 -3.41 3.97 -15.79
CA ILE A 370 -4.25 4.37 -14.68
C ILE A 370 -5.53 4.95 -15.26
N TYR A 371 -6.62 4.20 -15.14
CA TYR A 371 -7.92 4.63 -15.65
C TYR A 371 -8.76 5.14 -14.49
N VAL A 372 -9.37 6.32 -14.63
CA VAL A 372 -10.18 6.93 -13.56
C VAL A 372 -11.61 7.12 -14.05
N VAL A 373 -12.53 6.32 -13.49
CA VAL A 373 -13.96 6.41 -13.77
C VAL A 373 -14.54 7.60 -13.00
N ASP A 374 -15.37 8.39 -13.68
CA ASP A 374 -16.05 9.51 -13.05
C ASP A 374 -17.27 8.99 -12.29
N ARG A 375 -17.20 9.11 -10.96
CA ARG A 375 -18.27 8.76 -10.02
C ARG A 375 -18.79 9.97 -9.24
N ARG A 376 -18.20 11.15 -9.47
CA ARG A 376 -18.51 12.39 -8.76
C ARG A 376 -19.50 13.26 -9.54
N PHE A 377 -19.39 13.27 -10.86
CA PHE A 377 -20.17 14.16 -11.72
C PHE A 377 -21.09 13.41 -12.70
N LYS A 378 -21.07 12.07 -12.68
CA LYS A 378 -21.90 11.20 -13.53
C LYS A 378 -22.90 10.38 -12.73
N SER A 379 -23.98 9.99 -13.41
CA SER A 379 -24.94 9.03 -12.87
C SER A 379 -24.31 7.64 -12.69
N ALA A 380 -24.98 6.76 -11.94
CA ALA A 380 -24.50 5.40 -11.76
C ALA A 380 -24.42 4.63 -13.09
N GLU A 381 -25.42 4.78 -13.94
CA GLU A 381 -25.49 4.14 -15.26
C GLU A 381 -24.35 4.61 -16.17
N ASP A 382 -24.13 5.92 -16.27
CA ASP A 382 -23.05 6.47 -17.10
C ASP A 382 -21.67 6.04 -16.61
N SER A 383 -21.53 5.85 -15.28
CA SER A 383 -20.30 5.32 -14.69
C SER A 383 -20.07 3.85 -15.07
N ILE A 384 -21.14 3.05 -15.11
CA ILE A 384 -21.09 1.64 -15.53
C ILE A 384 -20.70 1.55 -16.99
N LEU A 385 -21.33 2.37 -17.85
CA LEU A 385 -21.01 2.42 -19.28
C LEU A 385 -19.56 2.84 -19.51
N GLN A 386 -19.07 3.86 -18.81
CA GLN A 386 -17.67 4.27 -18.87
C GLN A 386 -16.73 3.13 -18.44
N LEU A 387 -17.07 2.43 -17.35
CA LEU A 387 -16.30 1.31 -16.88
C LEU A 387 -16.24 0.17 -17.92
N ALA A 388 -17.40 -0.23 -18.44
CA ALA A 388 -17.51 -1.27 -19.45
C ALA A 388 -16.70 -0.91 -20.70
N GLN A 389 -16.74 0.35 -21.13
CA GLN A 389 -15.95 0.84 -22.26
C GLN A 389 -14.44 0.69 -22.02
N ILE A 390 -13.94 1.10 -20.85
CA ILE A 390 -12.51 0.95 -20.50
C ILE A 390 -12.09 -0.52 -20.54
N MET A 391 -12.91 -1.41 -19.99
CA MET A 391 -12.64 -2.86 -20.00
C MET A 391 -12.65 -3.42 -21.44
N TYR A 392 -13.60 -2.98 -22.26
CA TYR A 392 -13.73 -3.39 -23.66
C TYR A 392 -12.50 -2.96 -24.47
N ASP A 393 -12.10 -1.70 -24.36
CA ASP A 393 -10.92 -1.15 -25.05
C ASP A 393 -9.64 -1.89 -24.61
N PHE A 394 -9.56 -2.23 -23.33
CA PHE A 394 -8.45 -2.99 -22.77
C PHE A 394 -8.36 -4.40 -23.37
N CYS A 395 -9.48 -5.10 -23.52
CA CYS A 395 -9.56 -6.41 -24.18
C CYS A 395 -9.11 -6.36 -25.65
N GLY A 396 -9.30 -5.23 -26.32
CA GLY A 396 -8.85 -5.00 -27.69
C GLY A 396 -7.33 -4.86 -27.87
N MET A 397 -6.56 -4.74 -26.79
CA MET A 397 -5.11 -4.60 -26.88
C MET A 397 -4.42 -5.89 -27.32
N SER A 398 -3.36 -5.76 -28.12
CA SER A 398 -2.43 -6.85 -28.41
C SER A 398 -1.52 -7.17 -27.21
N ARG A 399 -0.89 -8.35 -27.23
CA ARG A 399 0.12 -8.74 -26.23
C ARG A 399 1.25 -7.70 -26.13
N ARG A 400 1.71 -7.15 -27.27
CA ARG A 400 2.76 -6.13 -27.32
C ARG A 400 2.31 -4.82 -26.67
N GLN A 401 1.10 -4.36 -26.98
CA GLN A 401 0.52 -3.15 -26.36
C GLN A 401 0.39 -3.31 -24.84
N ARG A 402 -0.07 -4.47 -24.34
CA ARG A 402 -0.13 -4.73 -22.90
C ARG A 402 1.24 -4.71 -22.21
N ILE A 403 2.28 -5.26 -22.84
CA ILE A 403 3.66 -5.20 -22.30
C ILE A 403 4.13 -3.74 -22.19
N ILE A 404 3.91 -2.95 -23.24
CA ILE A 404 4.27 -1.52 -23.26
C ILE A 404 3.49 -0.77 -22.17
N GLN A 405 2.20 -1.05 -22.03
CA GLN A 405 1.34 -0.43 -21.01
C GLN A 405 1.87 -0.71 -19.61
N ARG A 406 2.19 -1.98 -19.30
CA ARG A 406 2.77 -2.37 -18.01
C ARG A 406 4.11 -1.71 -17.72
N ASN A 407 4.98 -1.59 -18.72
CA ASN A 407 6.25 -0.86 -18.58
C ASN A 407 6.04 0.60 -18.24
N ARG A 408 5.01 1.25 -18.81
CA ARG A 408 4.65 2.63 -18.43
C ARG A 408 4.08 2.68 -17.03
N THR A 409 3.18 1.77 -16.67
CA THR A 409 2.60 1.70 -15.32
C THR A 409 3.67 1.55 -14.24
N GLU A 410 4.66 0.69 -14.45
CA GLU A 410 5.76 0.48 -13.50
C GLU A 410 6.58 1.74 -13.24
N ARG A 411 6.75 2.62 -14.25
CA ARG A 411 7.48 3.89 -14.07
C ARG A 411 6.81 4.82 -13.07
N LEU A 412 5.48 4.77 -12.93
CA LEU A 412 4.75 5.56 -11.93
C LEU A 412 5.05 5.11 -10.49
N SER A 413 5.71 3.97 -10.29
CA SER A 413 6.04 3.47 -8.95
C SER A 413 6.94 4.41 -8.16
N GLU A 414 7.83 5.16 -8.82
CA GLU A 414 8.71 6.14 -8.18
C GLU A 414 7.92 7.30 -7.57
N LEU A 415 6.88 7.78 -8.26
CA LEU A 415 6.00 8.84 -7.77
C LEU A 415 5.26 8.44 -6.49
N LEU A 416 5.02 7.14 -6.31
CA LEU A 416 4.32 6.57 -5.17
C LEU A 416 5.23 6.22 -3.99
N ASP A 417 6.55 6.45 -4.12
CA ASP A 417 7.51 6.17 -3.07
C ASP A 417 7.53 7.28 -2.00
N TRP A 418 7.91 6.92 -0.77
CA TRP A 418 8.05 7.87 0.33
C TRP A 418 9.13 8.92 0.10
N ASN A 419 10.13 8.65 -0.73
CA ASN A 419 11.10 9.67 -1.14
C ASN A 419 10.42 10.82 -1.88
N SER A 420 9.32 10.59 -2.60
CA SER A 420 8.56 11.64 -3.28
C SER A 420 7.43 12.19 -2.41
N LEU A 421 6.69 11.33 -1.72
CA LEU A 421 5.48 11.70 -0.97
C LEU A 421 5.78 12.27 0.42
N GLY A 422 6.96 11.98 0.98
CA GLY A 422 7.38 12.48 2.29
C GLY A 422 7.40 14.00 2.39
N VAL A 423 7.48 14.70 1.25
CA VAL A 423 7.49 16.16 1.19
C VAL A 423 6.21 16.77 1.77
N PHE A 424 5.06 16.15 1.55
CA PHE A 424 3.79 16.62 2.09
C PHE A 424 3.75 16.59 3.62
N TYR A 425 4.41 15.58 4.21
CA TYR A 425 4.57 15.49 5.66
C TYR A 425 5.56 16.52 6.21
N SER A 426 6.62 16.82 5.48
CA SER A 426 7.58 17.86 5.88
C SER A 426 6.96 19.25 5.79
N ASP A 427 6.20 19.51 4.73
CA ASP A 427 5.52 20.79 4.52
C ASP A 427 4.43 21.04 5.55
N CYS A 428 3.61 20.04 5.89
CA CYS A 428 2.58 20.23 6.91
C CYS A 428 3.18 20.51 8.29
N ARG A 429 4.29 19.85 8.63
CA ARG A 429 5.04 20.09 9.88
C ARG A 429 5.64 21.48 9.94
N ARG A 430 6.26 21.92 8.84
CA ARG A 430 6.81 23.27 8.74
C ARG A 430 5.72 24.33 8.85
N GLN A 431 4.63 24.20 8.10
CA GLN A 431 3.50 25.14 8.16
C GLN A 431 2.89 25.21 9.57
N ALA A 432 2.77 24.08 10.24
CA ALA A 432 2.23 24.06 11.59
C ALA A 432 3.18 24.75 12.61
N LEU A 433 4.50 24.67 12.41
CA LEU A 433 5.47 25.42 13.22
C LEU A 433 5.43 26.92 12.90
N GLU A 434 5.29 27.30 11.63
CA GLU A 434 5.15 28.70 11.20
C GLU A 434 3.89 29.35 11.78
N LYS A 435 2.79 28.60 11.90
CA LYS A 435 1.55 29.05 12.56
C LYS A 435 1.71 29.22 14.06
N LEU A 436 2.44 28.31 14.72
CA LEU A 436 2.67 28.39 16.17
C LEU A 436 3.67 29.52 16.52
N HIS A 437 4.69 29.69 15.69
CA HIS A 437 5.78 30.63 15.87
C HIS A 437 5.98 31.44 14.57
N PRO A 438 5.32 32.61 14.44
CA PRO A 438 5.49 33.48 13.27
C PRO A 438 6.96 33.86 13.00
N GLU A 439 7.78 33.91 14.05
CA GLU A 439 9.22 34.17 14.04
C GLU A 439 10.09 32.91 13.99
N LEU A 440 9.59 31.80 13.43
CA LEU A 440 10.25 30.49 13.38
C LEU A 440 11.74 30.55 13.00
N ASN A 441 12.07 31.24 11.91
CA ASN A 441 13.45 31.35 11.43
C ASN A 441 14.38 32.07 12.42
N THR A 442 13.84 33.01 13.20
CA THR A 442 14.60 33.71 14.24
C THR A 442 14.89 32.79 15.41
N ILE A 443 13.93 31.94 15.80
CA ILE A 443 14.11 30.95 16.87
C ILE A 443 15.16 29.92 16.46
N ILE A 444 15.07 29.42 15.21
CA ILE A 444 16.06 28.49 14.64
C ILE A 444 17.48 29.05 14.78
N ARG A 445 17.71 30.28 14.31
CA ARG A 445 19.03 30.94 14.40
C ARG A 445 19.50 31.17 15.84
N LYS A 446 18.59 31.39 16.78
CA LYS A 446 18.94 31.55 18.20
C LYS A 446 19.30 30.23 18.88
N ASN A 447 18.80 29.11 18.38
CA ASN A 447 19.10 27.79 18.93
C ASN A 447 20.47 27.27 18.48
N GLU A 448 20.99 27.73 17.34
CA GLU A 448 22.32 27.36 16.85
C GLU A 448 23.39 27.61 17.92
N GLY A 449 24.15 26.56 18.27
CA GLY A 449 25.18 26.61 19.33
C GLY A 449 24.67 26.54 20.77
N MET A 450 23.36 26.71 21.01
CA MET A 450 22.74 26.60 22.34
C MET A 450 22.32 25.18 22.69
N VAL A 451 22.13 24.31 21.69
CA VAL A 451 21.72 22.92 21.90
C VAL A 451 22.89 22.08 22.46
N PRO A 452 22.70 21.42 23.62
CA PRO A 452 23.77 20.62 24.23
C PRO A 452 24.28 19.48 23.33
N SER A 453 25.60 19.32 23.33
CA SER A 453 26.28 18.17 22.70
C SER A 453 25.87 16.85 23.35
N ALA A 454 25.98 15.76 22.60
CA ALA A 454 25.67 14.45 23.15
C ALA A 454 26.69 14.11 24.24
N ALA A 455 26.24 13.44 25.29
CA ALA A 455 27.15 12.96 26.33
C ALA A 455 28.24 12.08 25.69
N THR A 456 29.49 12.35 26.06
CA THR A 456 30.64 11.55 25.63
C THR A 456 31.20 10.80 26.84
N SER A 457 32.22 9.96 26.62
CA SER A 457 32.91 9.26 27.71
C SER A 457 33.58 10.21 28.71
N ARG A 458 33.82 11.48 28.33
CA ARG A 458 34.41 12.50 29.18
C ARG A 458 33.33 13.42 29.75
N ARG A 459 33.43 13.71 31.04
CA ARG A 459 32.60 14.76 31.66
C ARG A 459 33.02 16.12 31.11
N PRO A 460 32.06 17.02 30.80
CA PRO A 460 32.38 18.40 30.45
C PRO A 460 33.14 19.07 31.60
N SER A 461 34.09 19.94 31.26
CA SER A 461 34.77 20.78 32.25
C SER A 461 33.77 21.76 32.86
N VAL A 462 33.50 21.62 34.16
CA VAL A 462 32.80 22.64 34.93
C VAL A 462 33.85 23.68 35.29
N HIS A 463 33.92 24.77 34.53
CA HIS A 463 34.63 25.96 34.99
C HIS A 463 33.64 26.77 35.82
N SER A 464 33.86 26.81 37.14
CA SER A 464 33.22 27.80 38.01
C SER A 464 33.70 29.17 37.57
N SER A 465 32.83 29.95 36.92
CA SER A 465 33.05 31.38 36.76
C SER A 465 32.69 32.10 38.07
N ASP A 466 33.28 31.62 39.17
CA ASP A 466 33.27 32.20 40.50
C ASP A 466 34.72 32.13 41.01
N GLU A 467 35.59 32.94 40.40
CA GLU A 467 36.72 33.51 41.12
C GLU A 467 36.40 34.99 41.31
N GLU A 468 36.07 35.33 42.56
CA GLU A 468 35.98 36.69 43.07
C GLU A 468 37.27 37.46 42.78
N ASN A 469 37.15 38.59 42.08
CA ASN A 469 37.46 39.93 42.62
C ASN A 469 37.01 41.04 41.67
#